data_AF-A0A063YK48-F1
#
_entry.id   AF-A0A063YK48-F1
#
_cell.length_a   1.000
_cell.length_b   1.000
_cell.length_c   1.000
_cell.angle_alpha   90.00
_cell.angle_beta   90.00
_cell.angle_gamma   90.00
#
_symmetry.space_group_name_H-M   'P 1'
#
loop_
_entity.id
_entity.type
_entity.pdbx_description
1 polymer ?
#
loop_
_entity_poly.entity_id
_entity_poly.type
_entity_poly.pdbx_seq_one_letter_code
_entity_poly.pdbx_strand_id
1 'polypeptide(L)' 'MWKWLKDTVIANVFHQDRNDIAQAIARFMDDIHERPEEVLQRLGCAG' A
#
# COMPACT_ATOMS: atom_id res chain seq x y z
N MET A 1 -7.80 -24.17 -10.71
CA MET A 1 -7.58 -24.16 -9.24
C MET A 1 -6.58 -23.09 -8.76
N TRP A 2 -5.93 -22.32 -9.65
CA TRP A 2 -5.02 -21.21 -9.28
C TRP A 2 -5.67 -19.81 -9.23
N LYS A 3 -6.88 -19.64 -9.76
CA LYS A 3 -7.56 -18.33 -9.76
C LYS A 3 -7.97 -17.90 -8.34
N TRP A 4 -8.42 -18.85 -7.51
CA TRP A 4 -8.99 -18.53 -6.19
C TRP A 4 -7.95 -18.19 -5.11
N LEU A 5 -6.69 -18.60 -5.30
CA LEU A 5 -5.63 -18.32 -4.35
C LEU A 5 -5.10 -16.87 -4.46
N LYS A 6 -5.20 -16.21 -5.61
CA LYS A 6 -4.69 -14.82 -5.77
C LYS A 6 -5.64 -13.76 -5.26
N ASP A 7 -6.95 -14.00 -5.38
CA ASP A 7 -7.96 -12.99 -5.03
C ASP A 7 -8.11 -12.81 -3.50
N THR A 8 -7.61 -13.76 -2.70
CA THR A 8 -7.75 -13.76 -1.23
C THR A 8 -6.42 -13.61 -0.49
N VAL A 9 -5.28 -14.05 -1.08
CA VAL A 9 -3.99 -14.13 -0.36
C VAL A 9 -3.23 -12.81 -0.31
N ILE A 10 -3.45 -11.88 -1.27
CA ILE A 10 -2.76 -10.58 -1.24
C ILE A 10 -3.43 -9.59 -0.28
N ALA A 11 -4.68 -9.84 0.15
CA ALA A 11 -5.43 -8.90 0.99
C ALA A 11 -5.16 -9.03 2.51
N ASN A 12 -4.84 -10.21 3.07
CA ASN A 12 -5.24 -10.50 4.46
C ASN A 12 -4.15 -10.95 5.46
N VAL A 13 -2.85 -10.94 5.14
CA VAL A 13 -1.84 -11.40 6.13
C VAL A 13 -1.42 -10.30 7.13
N PHE A 14 -1.46 -9.03 6.70
CA PHE A 14 -1.08 -7.88 7.51
C PHE A 14 -2.28 -7.10 8.06
N HIS A 15 -3.47 -7.31 7.47
CA HIS A 15 -4.66 -6.53 7.75
C HIS A 15 -5.85 -7.46 7.96
N GLN A 16 -6.55 -7.25 9.07
CA GLN A 16 -7.58 -8.16 9.56
C GLN A 16 -8.87 -8.12 8.73
N ASP A 17 -9.18 -6.95 8.16
CA ASP A 17 -10.36 -6.73 7.35
C ASP A 17 -10.15 -5.62 6.31
N ARG A 18 -11.13 -5.46 5.42
CA ARG A 18 -11.08 -4.47 4.34
C ARG A 18 -11.01 -3.02 4.83
N ASN A 19 -11.56 -2.72 6.01
CA ASN A 19 -11.52 -1.38 6.58
C ASN A 19 -10.12 -1.05 7.08
N ASP A 20 -9.42 -2.03 7.66
CA ASP A 20 -8.02 -1.89 8.05
C ASP A 20 -7.11 -1.67 6.85
N ILE A 21 -7.34 -2.38 5.74
CA ILE A 21 -6.65 -2.13 4.46
C ILE A 21 -6.91 -0.70 3.96
N ALA A 22 -8.18 -0.25 3.98
CA ALA A 22 -8.54 1.08 3.52
C ALA A 22 -7.88 2.18 4.38
N GLN A 23 -7.81 2.00 5.69
CA GLN A 23 -7.10 2.92 6.59
C GLN A 23 -5.60 2.91 6.37
N ALA A 24 -4.99 1.74 6.16
CA ALA A 24 -3.56 1.63 5.90
C ALA A 24 -3.18 2.36 4.60
N ILE A 25 -4.00 2.22 3.55
CA ILE A 25 -3.83 2.96 2.29
C ILE A 25 -3.98 4.47 2.52
N ALA A 26 -5.00 4.90 3.26
CA ALA A 26 -5.20 6.33 3.55
C ALA A 26 -4.00 6.96 4.27
N ARG A 27 -3.49 6.30 5.32
CA ARG A 27 -2.29 6.74 6.05
C ARG A 27 -1.07 6.80 5.15
N PHE A 28 -0.89 5.79 4.30
CA PHE A 28 0.23 5.78 3.35
C PHE A 28 0.14 6.93 2.34
N MET A 29 -1.06 7.30 1.91
CA MET A 29 -1.24 8.47 1.05
C MET A 29 -0.86 9.75 1.80
N ASP A 30 -1.28 9.91 3.04
CA ASP A 30 -0.91 11.08 3.86
C ASP A 30 0.63 11.16 4.03
N ASP A 31 1.30 10.05 4.34
CA ASP A 31 2.77 9.98 4.47
C ASP A 31 3.51 10.43 3.19
N ILE A 32 2.97 10.08 2.01
CA ILE A 32 3.52 10.52 0.72
C ILE A 32 3.39 12.05 0.57
N HIS A 33 2.26 12.62 0.98
CA HIS A 33 2.04 14.07 0.89
C HIS A 33 2.93 14.85 1.87
N GLU A 34 3.27 14.27 3.01
CA GLU A 34 4.21 14.89 3.96
C GLU A 34 5.65 14.89 3.44
N ARG A 35 6.04 13.89 2.63
CA ARG A 35 7.44 13.70 2.21
C ARG A 35 7.57 13.39 0.71
N PRO A 36 7.05 14.25 -0.19
CA PRO A 36 6.96 13.95 -1.61
C PRO A 36 8.34 13.80 -2.26
N GLU A 37 9.32 14.63 -1.87
CA GLU A 37 10.68 14.57 -2.44
C GLU A 37 11.40 13.27 -2.10
N GLU A 38 11.27 12.75 -0.88
CA GLU A 38 11.88 11.48 -0.48
C GLU A 38 11.25 10.29 -1.22
N VAL A 39 9.94 10.37 -1.47
CA VAL A 39 9.24 9.38 -2.29
C VAL A 39 9.75 9.41 -3.72
N LEU A 40 9.86 10.60 -4.31
CA LEU A 40 10.39 10.78 -5.67
C LEU A 40 11.85 10.31 -5.77
N GLN A 41 12.69 10.57 -4.77
CA GLN A 41 14.07 10.09 -4.74
C GLN A 41 14.14 8.56 -4.68
N ARG A 42 13.32 7.92 -3.83
CA ARG A 42 13.26 6.45 -3.76
C ARG A 42 12.75 5.81 -5.05
N LEU A 43 11.88 6.49 -5.77
CA LEU A 43 11.41 6.06 -7.09
C LEU A 43 12.44 6.30 -8.20
N GLY A 44 13.56 6.97 -7.90
CA GLY A 44 14.59 7.33 -8.87
C GLY A 44 14.16 8.47 -9.80
N CYS A 45 13.12 9.22 -9.43
CA CYS A 45 12.60 10.35 -10.19
C CYS A 45 13.22 11.69 -9.77
N ALA A 46 13.74 11.77 -8.54
CA ALA A 46 14.49 12.93 -8.04
C ALA A 46 15.94 12.54 -7.76
N GLY A 47 16.87 13.42 -8.15
CA GLY A 47 18.32 13.30 -7.99
C GLY A 47 18.93 14.63 -7.60
#